data_AF-A0A3N5XMB7-F1
#
_entry.id   AF-A0A3N5XMB7-F1
#
_cell.length_a   1.000
_cell.length_b   1.000
_cell.length_c   1.000
_cell.angle_alpha   90.00
_cell.angle_beta   90.00
_cell.angle_gamma   90.00
#
_symmetry.space_group_name_H-M   'P 1'
#
loop_
_entity.id
_entity.type
_entity.pdbx_description
1 polymer ?
#
loop_
_entity_poly.entity_id
_entity_poly.type
_entity_poly.pdbx_seq_one_letter_code
_entity_poly.pdbx_strand_id
1 'polypeptide(L)'
;MSRAPQLVSFFSLLLFTTLVFAYLWWGKFQYEHNLLLVITYVVGIGLVLGNHLYHRDRGRDMGFRSDNNRQAIRTFGLLTLVGAAVIVLIGLGKSQARLDRWEDLYLYIGWAALQQHLLQNFLRLRAEDILGRGHRVAAVAAAALFALYHLPNLPLVAASFLGALVWCALFMRVPNFAGAWLSQAVLTGCLVLFFKHGLLNQFQVGKPGHRYEYYGGGVNVAGGYDSQGKPFVVAVPGPDKGVRARIRVFDIDGKMKSEWTALPNLDFSGQVAAGELGWGPGDEIVVAAGPGPRNPPLIQIFSSSGELLKEIGQALPNRGYGAWVAIGCGRIYAAQGPGPGNGNLIVELSPEGQVLSRREPDCGFENGVRATVSEPQTSAKTDACTRLLVWGSPVSVNPSRVFLSDTQPDCLDSFETLPTTFGLNLTTLRLSSGHPGIAVAPGPLNGYPPLIQILDLRGHKIGEFFAFNDPKTYGSNIAAVDVDGDSRDEIVLGEGIGPGRPYTVRIFSQDGQMLTKWDAF
;
A
#
# COMPACT_ATOMS: atom_id res chain seq x y z
N MET A 1 48.63 3.73 -21.68
CA MET A 1 47.31 3.09 -21.96
C MET A 1 46.24 4.15 -21.78
N SER A 2 45.30 4.30 -22.71
CA SER A 2 44.25 5.33 -22.61
C SER A 2 43.31 5.04 -21.44
N ARG A 3 43.05 6.03 -20.58
CA ARG A 3 42.07 5.93 -19.47
C ARG A 3 40.60 5.91 -19.94
N ALA A 4 40.35 6.04 -21.24
CA ALA A 4 39.01 6.19 -21.80
C ALA A 4 38.06 5.01 -21.46
N PRO A 5 38.44 3.72 -21.56
CA PRO A 5 37.55 2.61 -21.20
C PRO A 5 37.19 2.56 -19.70
N GLN A 6 38.13 2.95 -18.85
CA GLN A 6 37.92 3.02 -17.39
C GLN A 6 36.93 4.13 -17.03
N LEU A 7 37.07 5.30 -17.67
CA LEU A 7 36.14 6.41 -17.50
C LEU A 7 34.73 6.04 -17.96
N VAL A 8 34.59 5.40 -19.13
CA VAL A 8 33.28 4.94 -19.63
C VAL A 8 32.64 3.94 -18.67
N SER A 9 33.43 3.01 -18.12
CA SER A 9 32.94 2.05 -17.12
C SER A 9 32.44 2.75 -15.86
N PHE A 10 33.20 3.71 -15.35
CA PHE A 10 32.84 4.50 -14.17
C PHE A 10 31.54 5.28 -14.39
N PHE A 11 31.42 6.01 -15.50
CA PHE A 11 30.21 6.75 -15.82
C PHE A 11 29.01 5.84 -16.08
N SER A 12 29.22 4.65 -16.64
CA SER A 12 28.14 3.68 -16.86
C SER A 12 27.58 3.14 -15.55
N LEU A 13 28.45 2.80 -14.58
CA LEU A 13 28.03 2.39 -13.24
C LEU A 13 27.31 3.52 -12.49
N LEU A 14 27.84 4.75 -12.59
CA LEU A 14 27.23 5.92 -11.98
C LEU A 14 25.84 6.19 -12.55
N LEU A 15 25.72 6.27 -13.88
CA LEU A 15 24.46 6.56 -14.56
C LEU A 15 23.41 5.49 -14.29
N PHE A 16 23.77 4.21 -14.35
CA PHE A 16 22.86 3.11 -14.03
C PHE A 16 22.39 3.19 -12.56
N THR A 17 23.31 3.46 -11.63
CA THR A 17 22.99 3.62 -10.20
C THR A 17 22.06 4.82 -9.97
N THR A 18 22.35 5.97 -10.59
CA THR A 18 21.49 7.15 -10.53
C THR A 18 20.10 6.88 -11.09
N LEU A 19 20.00 6.16 -12.22
CA LEU A 19 18.72 5.79 -12.83
C LEU A 19 17.86 4.93 -11.90
N VAL A 20 18.47 3.88 -11.30
CA VAL A 20 17.80 3.00 -10.33
C VAL A 20 17.34 3.81 -9.11
N PHE A 21 18.22 4.64 -8.53
CA PHE A 21 17.86 5.43 -7.36
C PHE A 21 16.84 6.54 -7.66
N ALA A 22 16.91 7.20 -8.81
CA ALA A 22 15.93 8.19 -9.23
C ALA A 22 14.52 7.58 -9.26
N TYR A 23 14.40 6.35 -9.77
CA TYR A 23 13.13 5.64 -9.70
C TYR A 23 12.76 5.24 -8.26
N LEU A 24 13.64 4.54 -7.54
CA LEU A 24 13.35 3.98 -6.22
C LEU A 24 13.01 5.03 -5.15
N TRP A 25 13.60 6.22 -5.22
CA TRP A 25 13.46 7.25 -4.18
C TRP A 25 12.56 8.42 -4.59
N TRP A 26 12.25 8.58 -5.87
CA TRP A 26 11.43 9.67 -6.38
C TRP A 26 10.37 9.21 -7.40
N GLY A 27 10.77 8.47 -8.44
CA GLY A 27 9.88 8.08 -9.54
C GLY A 27 8.72 7.18 -9.12
N LYS A 28 8.96 6.28 -8.16
CA LYS A 28 7.96 5.38 -7.57
C LYS A 28 6.79 6.12 -6.89
N PHE A 29 6.97 7.40 -6.54
CA PHE A 29 5.97 8.22 -5.83
C PHE A 29 5.27 9.25 -6.72
N GLN A 30 5.54 9.22 -8.02
CA GLN A 30 4.85 10.08 -8.97
C GLN A 30 3.55 9.38 -9.41
N TYR A 31 2.55 10.16 -9.80
CA TYR A 31 1.29 9.64 -10.35
C TYR A 31 1.55 8.70 -11.56
N GLU A 32 2.45 9.10 -12.47
CA GLU A 32 2.83 8.31 -13.65
C GLU A 32 3.96 7.31 -13.38
N HIS A 33 4.03 6.69 -12.19
CA HIS A 33 5.15 5.81 -11.82
C HIS A 33 5.31 4.61 -12.77
N ASN A 34 4.22 4.09 -13.35
CA ASN A 34 4.29 2.96 -14.30
C ASN A 34 5.07 3.33 -15.56
N LEU A 35 4.85 4.53 -16.11
CA LEU A 35 5.62 5.03 -17.24
C LEU A 35 7.08 5.24 -16.85
N LEU A 36 7.33 5.83 -15.67
CA LEU A 36 8.69 6.00 -15.17
C LEU A 36 9.41 4.67 -14.99
N LEU A 37 8.72 3.63 -14.50
CA LEU A 37 9.27 2.27 -14.36
C LEU A 37 9.67 1.69 -15.72
N VAL A 38 8.80 1.80 -16.73
CA VAL A 38 9.09 1.35 -18.09
C VAL A 38 10.30 2.10 -18.65
N ILE A 39 10.36 3.42 -18.49
CA ILE A 39 11.51 4.24 -18.91
C ILE A 39 12.78 3.77 -18.19
N THR A 40 12.74 3.55 -16.87
CA THR A 40 13.87 3.05 -16.08
C THR A 40 14.36 1.70 -16.62
N TYR A 41 13.47 0.76 -16.93
CA TYR A 41 13.86 -0.53 -17.51
C TYR A 41 14.45 -0.38 -18.91
N VAL A 42 13.80 0.36 -19.81
CA VAL A 42 14.25 0.54 -21.19
C VAL A 42 15.62 1.21 -21.23
N VAL A 43 15.80 2.30 -20.48
CA VAL A 43 17.08 3.01 -20.40
C VAL A 43 18.13 2.13 -19.71
N GLY A 44 17.78 1.42 -18.64
CA GLY A 44 18.70 0.52 -17.94
C GLY A 44 19.20 -0.62 -18.82
N ILE A 45 18.30 -1.31 -19.54
CA ILE A 45 18.64 -2.36 -20.50
C ILE A 45 19.48 -1.78 -21.65
N GLY A 46 19.09 -0.63 -22.19
CA GLY A 46 19.85 0.07 -23.23
C GLY A 46 21.27 0.40 -22.80
N LEU A 47 21.46 0.87 -21.55
CA LEU A 47 22.79 1.14 -20.98
C LEU A 47 23.64 -0.12 -20.86
N VAL A 48 23.07 -1.24 -20.40
CA VAL A 48 23.77 -2.53 -20.27
C VAL A 48 24.17 -3.06 -21.64
N LEU A 49 23.23 -3.13 -22.59
CA LEU A 49 23.50 -3.64 -23.94
C LEU A 49 24.48 -2.75 -24.71
N GLY A 50 24.31 -1.43 -24.64
CA GLY A 50 25.24 -0.47 -25.23
C GLY A 50 26.66 -0.60 -24.66
N ASN A 51 26.78 -0.90 -23.37
CA ASN A 51 28.06 -1.18 -22.73
C ASN A 51 28.72 -2.45 -23.24
N HIS A 52 27.95 -3.53 -23.40
CA HIS A 52 28.46 -4.77 -23.98
C HIS A 52 29.00 -4.58 -25.39
N LEU A 53 28.30 -3.78 -26.21
CA LEU A 53 28.74 -3.43 -27.57
C LEU A 53 30.01 -2.57 -27.55
N TYR A 54 30.06 -1.54 -26.70
CA TYR A 54 31.23 -0.64 -26.59
C TYR A 54 32.49 -1.36 -26.11
N HIS A 55 32.37 -2.15 -25.04
CA HIS A 55 33.49 -2.89 -24.46
C HIS A 55 33.82 -4.20 -25.20
N ARG A 56 32.96 -4.61 -26.15
CA ARG A 56 33.08 -5.86 -26.92
C ARG A 56 33.17 -7.08 -25.99
N ASP A 57 32.30 -7.11 -24.99
CA ASP A 57 32.26 -8.17 -23.98
C ASP A 57 31.97 -9.52 -24.64
N ARG A 58 32.79 -10.53 -24.36
CA ARG A 58 32.67 -11.85 -25.00
C ARG A 58 31.70 -12.72 -24.23
N GLY A 59 30.92 -13.54 -24.95
CA GLY A 59 30.02 -14.53 -24.34
C GLY A 59 30.71 -15.44 -23.32
N ARG A 60 31.99 -15.75 -23.54
CA ARG A 60 32.83 -16.53 -22.61
C ARG A 60 33.07 -15.81 -21.27
N ASP A 61 33.33 -14.50 -21.30
CA ASP A 61 33.55 -13.67 -20.10
C ASP A 61 32.24 -13.42 -19.34
N MET A 62 31.14 -13.42 -20.08
CA MET A 62 29.76 -13.37 -19.59
C MET A 62 29.23 -14.73 -19.09
N GLY A 63 30.03 -15.79 -19.13
CA GLY A 63 29.66 -17.12 -18.65
C GLY A 63 28.64 -17.87 -19.52
N PHE A 64 28.39 -17.44 -20.75
CA PHE A 64 27.60 -18.19 -21.73
C PHE A 64 28.46 -19.31 -22.32
N ARG A 65 28.63 -20.37 -21.51
CA ARG A 65 29.54 -21.49 -21.75
C ARG A 65 28.88 -22.81 -21.36
N SER A 66 29.14 -23.85 -22.13
CA SER A 66 28.72 -25.23 -21.85
C SER A 66 29.88 -26.15 -21.47
N ASP A 67 31.12 -25.74 -21.75
CA ASP A 67 32.33 -26.55 -21.57
C ASP A 67 32.70 -26.77 -20.10
N ASN A 68 32.17 -25.97 -19.17
CA ASN A 68 32.38 -26.08 -17.73
C ASN A 68 31.13 -26.51 -16.94
N ASN A 69 30.08 -27.02 -17.59
CA ASN A 69 28.81 -27.37 -16.93
C ASN A 69 28.98 -28.32 -15.73
N ARG A 70 29.81 -29.36 -15.85
CA ARG A 70 30.07 -30.30 -14.74
C ARG A 70 30.68 -29.61 -13.52
N GLN A 71 31.62 -28.68 -13.75
CA GLN A 71 32.24 -27.91 -12.69
C GLN A 71 31.25 -26.91 -12.08
N ALA A 72 30.47 -26.23 -12.92
CA ALA A 72 29.43 -25.31 -12.49
C ALA A 72 28.38 -25.99 -11.61
N ILE A 73 27.87 -27.16 -12.02
CA ILE A 73 26.90 -27.95 -11.23
C ILE A 73 27.48 -28.30 -9.86
N ARG A 74 28.74 -28.74 -9.80
CA ARG A 74 29.39 -29.06 -8.51
C ARG A 74 29.54 -27.83 -7.62
N THR A 75 30.05 -26.73 -8.18
CA THR A 75 30.37 -25.52 -7.42
C THR A 75 29.10 -24.78 -6.96
N PHE A 76 28.20 -24.46 -7.89
CA PHE A 76 26.97 -23.74 -7.58
C PHE A 76 25.92 -24.65 -6.95
N GLY A 77 25.84 -25.93 -7.34
CA GLY A 77 24.91 -26.88 -6.74
C GLY A 77 25.20 -27.18 -5.28
N LEU A 78 26.48 -27.27 -4.87
CA LEU A 78 26.82 -27.41 -3.45
C LEU A 78 26.42 -26.16 -2.64
N LEU A 79 26.72 -24.96 -3.15
CA LEU A 79 26.28 -23.71 -2.54
C LEU A 79 24.76 -23.70 -2.37
N THR A 80 24.03 -24.04 -3.42
CA THR A 80 22.57 -24.06 -3.43
C THR A 80 21.99 -25.09 -2.48
N LEU A 81 22.53 -26.31 -2.45
CA LEU A 81 22.07 -27.37 -1.55
C LEU A 81 22.22 -26.96 -0.09
N VAL A 82 23.40 -26.48 0.29
CA VAL A 82 23.70 -26.05 1.67
C VAL A 82 22.85 -24.84 2.04
N GLY A 83 22.80 -23.83 1.17
CA GLY A 83 22.00 -22.61 1.41
C GLY A 83 20.51 -22.92 1.54
N ALA A 84 19.96 -23.76 0.67
CA ALA A 84 18.56 -24.17 0.70
C ALA A 84 18.25 -24.93 1.99
N ALA A 85 19.10 -25.88 2.38
CA ALA A 85 18.93 -26.60 3.65
C ALA A 85 18.90 -25.65 4.85
N VAL A 86 19.80 -24.68 4.92
CA VAL A 86 19.82 -23.67 6.00
C VAL A 86 18.55 -22.83 6.01
N ILE A 87 18.13 -22.31 4.85
CA ILE A 87 16.91 -21.49 4.71
C ILE A 87 15.68 -22.27 5.16
N VAL A 88 15.52 -23.51 4.67
CA VAL A 88 14.38 -24.37 4.98
C VAL A 88 14.35 -24.75 6.45
N LEU A 89 15.48 -25.17 7.03
CA LEU A 89 15.56 -25.55 8.45
C LEU A 89 15.22 -24.38 9.37
N ILE A 90 15.71 -23.18 9.09
CA ILE A 90 15.36 -21.98 9.88
C ILE A 90 13.89 -21.62 9.70
N GLY A 91 13.38 -21.65 8.47
CA GLY A 91 11.98 -21.29 8.19
C GLY A 91 10.97 -22.25 8.82
N LEU A 92 11.24 -23.56 8.77
CA LEU A 92 10.45 -24.58 9.46
C LEU A 92 10.53 -24.40 10.98
N GLY A 93 11.73 -24.19 11.54
CA GLY A 93 11.91 -23.98 12.96
C GLY A 93 11.19 -22.74 13.51
N LYS A 94 10.92 -21.73 12.66
CA LYS A 94 10.16 -20.53 13.02
C LYS A 94 8.67 -20.59 12.64
N SER A 95 8.17 -21.74 12.14
CA SER A 95 6.80 -21.88 11.63
C SER A 95 6.42 -20.82 10.59
N GLN A 96 7.35 -20.50 9.67
CA GLN A 96 7.20 -19.43 8.67
C GLN A 96 6.94 -19.92 7.25
N ALA A 97 6.63 -21.21 7.07
CA ALA A 97 6.36 -21.80 5.76
C ALA A 97 5.09 -21.20 5.11
N ARG A 98 5.20 -20.87 3.82
CA ARG A 98 4.21 -20.22 2.94
C ARG A 98 4.12 -20.99 1.62
N LEU A 99 3.64 -22.24 1.69
CA LEU A 99 3.49 -23.10 0.51
C LEU A 99 2.36 -22.63 -0.44
N ASP A 100 1.53 -21.69 0.01
CA ASP A 100 0.52 -20.97 -0.78
C ASP A 100 1.11 -20.21 -1.98
N ARG A 101 2.41 -19.87 -1.95
CA ARG A 101 3.07 -19.01 -2.96
C ARG A 101 3.86 -19.77 -4.03
N TRP A 102 3.53 -21.04 -4.28
CA TRP A 102 4.28 -21.86 -5.24
C TRP A 102 4.22 -21.31 -6.67
N GLU A 103 3.12 -20.65 -7.04
CA GLU A 103 2.97 -20.04 -8.37
C GLU A 103 3.98 -18.90 -8.57
N ASP A 104 4.25 -18.08 -7.55
CA ASP A 104 5.19 -16.95 -7.68
C ASP A 104 6.61 -17.37 -8.12
N LEU A 105 6.98 -18.64 -7.97
CA LEU A 105 8.31 -19.16 -8.33
C LEU A 105 8.68 -18.94 -9.80
N TYR A 106 7.73 -18.98 -10.75
CA TYR A 106 8.04 -18.75 -12.16
C TYR A 106 8.59 -17.34 -12.40
N LEU A 107 8.03 -16.35 -11.70
CA LEU A 107 8.42 -14.95 -11.80
C LEU A 107 9.84 -14.76 -11.23
N TYR A 108 10.16 -15.45 -10.14
CA TYR A 108 11.49 -15.39 -9.53
C TYR A 108 12.58 -16.08 -10.37
N ILE A 109 12.25 -17.09 -11.17
CA ILE A 109 13.21 -17.69 -12.12
C ILE A 109 13.64 -16.64 -13.15
N GLY A 110 12.70 -15.94 -13.77
CA GLY A 110 12.99 -14.87 -14.73
C GLY A 110 13.71 -13.69 -14.09
N TRP A 111 13.25 -13.28 -12.91
CA TRP A 111 13.87 -12.18 -12.15
C TRP A 111 15.31 -12.47 -11.72
N ALA A 112 15.60 -13.71 -11.29
CA ALA A 112 16.96 -14.14 -10.95
C ALA A 112 17.91 -14.11 -12.15
N ALA A 113 17.42 -14.40 -13.37
CA ALA A 113 18.23 -14.30 -14.58
C ALA A 113 18.66 -12.85 -14.84
N LEU A 114 17.72 -11.91 -14.76
CA LEU A 114 17.98 -10.49 -14.93
C LEU A 114 18.98 -9.98 -13.87
N GLN A 115 18.77 -10.34 -12.61
CA GLN A 115 19.64 -9.94 -11.51
C GLN A 115 21.05 -10.52 -11.63
N GLN A 116 21.22 -11.79 -11.99
CA GLN A 116 22.56 -12.36 -12.23
C GLN A 116 23.21 -11.76 -13.46
N HIS A 117 22.46 -11.41 -14.51
CA HIS A 117 23.04 -10.76 -15.68
C HIS A 117 23.55 -9.38 -15.31
N LEU A 118 22.76 -8.60 -14.58
CA LEU A 118 23.19 -7.30 -14.06
C LEU A 118 24.44 -7.44 -13.17
N LEU A 119 24.42 -8.37 -12.20
CA LEU A 119 25.53 -8.56 -11.27
C LEU A 119 26.81 -9.04 -11.96
N GLN A 120 26.74 -10.16 -12.68
CA GLN A 120 27.93 -10.84 -13.22
C GLN A 120 28.41 -10.22 -14.53
N ASN A 121 27.51 -9.73 -15.36
CA ASN A 121 27.84 -9.35 -16.73
C ASN A 121 27.95 -7.82 -16.87
N PHE A 122 27.27 -7.03 -16.03
CA PHE A 122 27.42 -5.58 -16.07
C PHE A 122 28.26 -5.04 -14.90
N LEU A 123 27.77 -5.16 -13.65
CA LEU A 123 28.41 -4.56 -12.48
C LEU A 123 29.83 -5.09 -12.26
N ARG A 124 30.01 -6.42 -12.30
CA ARG A 124 31.31 -7.05 -12.13
C ARG A 124 32.28 -6.72 -13.26
N LEU A 125 31.87 -6.83 -14.52
CA LEU A 125 32.76 -6.53 -15.66
C LEU A 125 33.22 -5.07 -15.63
N ARG A 126 32.31 -4.13 -15.37
CA ARG A 126 32.66 -2.71 -15.27
C ARG A 126 33.53 -2.40 -14.04
N ALA A 127 33.30 -3.09 -12.92
CA ALA A 127 34.19 -2.99 -11.77
C ALA A 127 35.59 -3.54 -12.07
N GLU A 128 35.69 -4.65 -12.81
CA GLU A 128 36.97 -5.23 -13.27
C GLU A 128 37.72 -4.31 -14.24
N ASP A 129 37.01 -3.60 -15.12
CA ASP A 129 37.62 -2.64 -16.03
C ASP A 129 38.28 -1.46 -15.26
N ILE A 130 37.69 -1.04 -14.13
CA ILE A 130 38.19 0.06 -13.29
C ILE A 130 39.30 -0.41 -12.32
N LEU A 131 39.08 -1.55 -11.64
CA LEU A 131 39.88 -1.97 -10.48
C LEU A 131 40.88 -3.10 -10.79
N GLY A 132 40.87 -3.60 -12.03
CA GLY A 132 41.70 -4.71 -12.49
C GLY A 132 40.91 -6.01 -12.60
N ARG A 133 41.08 -6.71 -13.73
CA ARG A 133 40.45 -8.01 -14.00
C ARG A 133 40.92 -9.07 -13.01
N GLY A 134 40.00 -9.91 -12.53
CA GLY A 134 40.35 -11.01 -11.62
C GLY A 134 40.62 -10.57 -10.18
N HIS A 135 40.61 -9.28 -9.87
CA HIS A 135 40.85 -8.78 -8.51
C HIS A 135 39.60 -8.96 -7.65
N ARG A 136 39.78 -9.51 -6.44
CA ARG A 136 38.67 -9.68 -5.46
C ARG A 136 38.00 -8.37 -5.10
N VAL A 137 38.71 -7.24 -5.21
CA VAL A 137 38.17 -5.89 -4.98
C VAL A 137 37.04 -5.56 -5.97
N ALA A 138 37.12 -6.02 -7.22
CA ALA A 138 36.06 -5.84 -8.21
C ALA A 138 34.78 -6.60 -7.82
N ALA A 139 34.92 -7.81 -7.27
CA ALA A 139 33.79 -8.57 -6.74
C ALA A 139 33.12 -7.87 -5.55
N VAL A 140 33.93 -7.31 -4.63
CA VAL A 140 33.43 -6.52 -3.49
C VAL A 140 32.69 -5.27 -3.97
N ALA A 141 33.25 -4.54 -4.94
CA ALA A 141 32.62 -3.35 -5.51
C ALA A 141 31.29 -3.66 -6.21
N ALA A 142 31.25 -4.72 -7.02
CA ALA A 142 30.02 -5.17 -7.68
C ALA A 142 28.95 -5.63 -6.68
N ALA A 143 29.35 -6.39 -5.65
CA ALA A 143 28.46 -6.82 -4.58
C ALA A 143 27.92 -5.63 -3.79
N ALA A 144 28.76 -4.62 -3.50
CA ALA A 144 28.34 -3.40 -2.81
C ALA A 144 27.32 -2.61 -3.64
N LEU A 145 27.58 -2.37 -4.93
CA LEU A 145 26.63 -1.69 -5.83
C LEU A 145 25.30 -2.44 -5.93
N PHE A 146 25.35 -3.76 -6.08
CA PHE A 146 24.15 -4.59 -6.12
C PHE A 146 23.35 -4.53 -4.81
N ALA A 147 24.04 -4.58 -3.67
CA ALA A 147 23.41 -4.46 -2.36
C ALA A 147 22.77 -3.09 -2.14
N LEU A 148 23.39 -2.01 -2.60
CA LEU A 148 22.87 -0.64 -2.49
C LEU A 148 21.49 -0.46 -3.14
N TYR A 149 21.18 -1.19 -4.20
CA TYR A 149 19.86 -1.16 -4.85
C TYR A 149 18.74 -1.74 -3.98
N HIS A 150 19.08 -2.34 -2.83
CA HIS A 150 18.12 -2.90 -1.88
C HIS A 150 17.86 -2.00 -0.68
N LEU A 151 18.45 -0.80 -0.64
CA LEU A 151 18.15 0.19 0.41
C LEU A 151 16.67 0.60 0.40
N PRO A 152 16.10 0.95 1.56
CA PRO A 152 16.72 1.06 2.89
C PRO A 152 16.67 -0.25 3.70
N ASN A 153 16.28 -1.37 3.09
CA ASN A 153 16.07 -2.63 3.79
C ASN A 153 17.41 -3.27 4.21
N LEU A 154 17.94 -2.86 5.37
CA LEU A 154 19.27 -3.27 5.83
C LEU A 154 19.47 -4.79 5.92
N PRO A 155 18.50 -5.60 6.41
CA PRO A 155 18.61 -7.06 6.35
C PRO A 155 18.78 -7.58 4.93
N LEU A 156 18.00 -7.04 3.98
CA LEU A 156 18.10 -7.43 2.57
C LEU A 156 19.40 -6.93 1.92
N VAL A 157 19.86 -5.73 2.25
CA VAL A 157 21.16 -5.20 1.80
C VAL A 157 22.28 -6.14 2.25
N ALA A 158 22.29 -6.57 3.51
CA ALA A 158 23.29 -7.50 4.04
C ALA A 158 23.22 -8.87 3.34
N ALA A 159 22.02 -9.44 3.18
CA ALA A 159 21.83 -10.71 2.50
C ALA A 159 22.25 -10.65 1.03
N SER A 160 21.84 -9.60 0.30
CA SER A 160 22.20 -9.37 -1.09
C SER A 160 23.70 -9.13 -1.26
N PHE A 161 24.36 -8.42 -0.34
CA PHE A 161 25.81 -8.23 -0.37
C PHE A 161 26.56 -9.55 -0.21
N LEU A 162 26.21 -10.34 0.82
CA LEU A 162 26.87 -11.62 1.09
C LEU A 162 26.65 -12.61 -0.06
N GLY A 163 25.41 -12.72 -0.55
CA GLY A 163 25.09 -13.53 -1.70
C GLY A 163 25.87 -13.09 -2.94
N ALA A 164 25.79 -11.81 -3.31
CA ALA A 164 26.46 -11.28 -4.48
C ALA A 164 27.98 -11.47 -4.42
N LEU A 165 28.59 -11.29 -3.24
CA LEU A 165 30.01 -11.51 -3.04
C LEU A 165 30.40 -12.99 -3.29
N VAL A 166 29.61 -13.93 -2.74
CA VAL A 166 29.84 -15.37 -2.94
C VAL A 166 29.65 -15.75 -4.42
N TRP A 167 28.55 -15.35 -5.04
CA TRP A 167 28.31 -15.64 -6.46
C TRP A 167 29.39 -15.03 -7.35
N CYS A 168 29.78 -13.76 -7.15
CA CYS A 168 30.90 -13.14 -7.89
C CYS A 168 32.21 -13.92 -7.69
N ALA A 169 32.55 -14.29 -6.45
CA ALA A 169 33.79 -15.02 -6.17
C ALA A 169 33.81 -16.41 -6.83
N LEU A 170 32.68 -17.12 -6.84
CA LEU A 170 32.55 -18.41 -7.53
C LEU A 170 32.53 -18.24 -9.04
N PHE A 171 31.83 -17.24 -9.57
CA PHE A 171 31.74 -16.96 -11.00
C PHE A 171 33.10 -16.57 -11.59
N MET A 172 33.91 -15.79 -10.88
CA MET A 172 35.27 -15.46 -11.29
C MET A 172 36.19 -16.70 -11.37
N ARG A 173 35.88 -17.78 -10.63
CA ARG A 173 36.60 -19.06 -10.71
C ARG A 173 36.02 -19.99 -11.76
N VAL A 174 34.68 -20.04 -11.87
CA VAL A 174 33.93 -20.92 -12.76
C VAL A 174 32.87 -20.07 -13.48
N PRO A 175 33.23 -19.36 -14.58
CA PRO A 175 32.31 -18.48 -15.28
C PRO A 175 31.22 -19.30 -15.98
N ASN A 176 30.05 -19.40 -15.36
CA ASN A 176 28.90 -20.11 -15.89
C ASN A 176 27.62 -19.41 -15.45
N PHE A 177 26.97 -18.74 -16.39
CA PHE A 177 25.77 -17.94 -16.14
C PHE A 177 24.60 -18.80 -15.66
N ALA A 178 24.36 -19.94 -16.31
CA ALA A 178 23.27 -20.84 -15.94
C ALA A 178 23.44 -21.37 -14.51
N GLY A 179 24.66 -21.71 -14.10
CA GLY A 179 24.97 -22.17 -12.74
C GLY A 179 24.67 -21.10 -11.69
N ALA A 180 25.13 -19.87 -11.90
CA ALA A 180 24.86 -18.76 -10.97
C ALA A 180 23.37 -18.38 -10.93
N TRP A 181 22.72 -18.31 -12.10
CA TRP A 181 21.29 -18.02 -12.23
C TRP A 181 20.42 -19.05 -11.52
N LEU A 182 20.57 -20.34 -11.83
CA LEU A 182 19.77 -21.40 -11.21
C LEU A 182 20.05 -21.48 -9.70
N SER A 183 21.29 -21.23 -9.29
CA SER A 183 21.66 -21.18 -7.88
C SER A 183 20.91 -20.09 -7.13
N GLN A 184 20.85 -18.87 -7.68
CA GLN A 184 20.07 -17.80 -7.11
C GLN A 184 18.57 -18.13 -7.14
N ALA A 185 18.03 -18.60 -8.27
CA ALA A 185 16.60 -18.88 -8.41
C ALA A 185 16.09 -19.85 -7.34
N VAL A 186 16.82 -20.93 -7.07
CA VAL A 186 16.47 -21.89 -6.02
C VAL A 186 16.53 -21.24 -4.64
N LEU A 187 17.61 -20.53 -4.32
CA LEU A 187 17.79 -19.92 -2.99
C LEU A 187 16.76 -18.80 -2.72
N THR A 188 16.46 -17.98 -3.72
CA THR A 188 15.38 -16.98 -3.65
C THR A 188 14.01 -17.65 -3.50
N GLY A 189 13.74 -18.72 -4.25
CA GLY A 189 12.51 -19.51 -4.11
C GLY A 189 12.34 -20.06 -2.69
N CYS A 190 13.41 -20.62 -2.10
CA CYS A 190 13.39 -21.06 -0.70
C CYS A 190 13.11 -19.89 0.25
N LEU A 191 13.72 -18.71 0.06
CA LEU A 191 13.44 -17.56 0.92
C LEU A 191 11.97 -17.12 0.84
N VAL A 192 11.38 -17.10 -0.37
CA VAL A 192 9.97 -16.73 -0.59
C VAL A 192 9.02 -17.72 0.08
N LEU A 193 9.33 -19.02 0.02
CA LEU A 193 8.48 -20.08 0.60
C LEU A 193 8.65 -20.26 2.10
N PHE A 194 9.79 -19.90 2.69
CA PHE A 194 10.13 -20.27 4.07
C PHE A 194 10.37 -19.10 5.04
N PHE A 195 10.34 -17.84 4.57
CA PHE A 195 10.44 -16.67 5.45
C PHE A 195 9.19 -15.78 5.36
N LYS A 196 8.55 -15.57 6.52
CA LYS A 196 7.37 -14.69 6.70
C LYS A 196 7.81 -13.22 6.60
N HIS A 197 6.84 -12.33 6.42
CA HIS A 197 6.94 -10.91 6.09
C HIS A 197 7.95 -10.05 6.90
N GLY A 198 8.46 -10.52 8.04
CA GLY A 198 9.29 -9.74 8.96
C GLY A 198 10.81 -9.74 8.73
N LEU A 199 11.48 -10.86 8.40
CA LEU A 199 12.97 -10.88 8.45
C LEU A 199 13.62 -10.03 7.35
N LEU A 200 13.05 -10.07 6.14
CA LEU A 200 13.55 -9.34 4.98
C LEU A 200 12.61 -8.22 4.57
N ASN A 201 11.72 -7.76 5.47
CA ASN A 201 10.71 -6.73 5.19
C ASN A 201 10.07 -6.91 3.80
N GLN A 202 9.55 -8.11 3.50
CA GLN A 202 8.97 -8.48 2.19
C GLN A 202 9.81 -8.10 0.94
N PHE A 203 11.14 -8.14 1.02
CA PHE A 203 12.04 -7.76 -0.08
C PHE A 203 11.87 -6.32 -0.57
N GLN A 204 11.37 -5.43 0.29
CA GLN A 204 11.04 -4.06 -0.07
C GLN A 204 12.29 -3.23 -0.35
N VAL A 205 12.21 -2.37 -1.37
CA VAL A 205 13.29 -1.48 -1.82
C VAL A 205 12.76 -0.09 -2.20
N GLY A 206 13.62 0.92 -2.09
CA GLY A 206 13.31 2.34 -2.28
C GLY A 206 12.74 3.00 -1.02
N LYS A 207 12.51 4.32 -1.09
CA LYS A 207 12.04 5.12 0.06
C LYS A 207 10.90 4.40 0.80
N PRO A 208 10.92 4.33 2.15
CA PRO A 208 9.78 3.82 2.91
C PRO A 208 8.54 4.61 2.54
N GLY A 209 7.43 3.91 2.38
CA GLY A 209 6.27 4.42 1.68
C GLY A 209 6.04 3.56 0.46
N HIS A 210 5.10 2.66 0.59
CA HIS A 210 4.81 1.73 -0.47
C HIS A 210 3.87 2.31 -1.50
N ARG A 211 4.07 1.80 -2.72
CA ARG A 211 3.13 1.71 -3.84
C ARG A 211 1.83 2.45 -3.57
N TYR A 212 1.79 3.73 -3.91
CA TYR A 212 0.56 4.49 -3.85
C TYR A 212 -0.24 4.17 -5.12
N GLU A 213 -1.06 3.12 -5.08
CA GLU A 213 -2.03 2.76 -6.12
C GLU A 213 -3.46 3.14 -5.69
N TYR A 214 -3.60 4.20 -4.90
CA TYR A 214 -4.91 4.75 -4.53
C TYR A 214 -5.27 5.85 -5.54
N TYR A 215 -5.35 5.48 -6.82
CA TYR A 215 -5.85 6.35 -7.88
C TYR A 215 -6.71 5.59 -8.88
N GLY A 216 -7.72 6.26 -9.41
CA GLY A 216 -8.56 5.76 -10.49
C GLY A 216 -10.05 5.89 -10.19
N GLY A 217 -10.84 5.01 -10.81
CA GLY A 217 -12.27 4.91 -10.54
C GLY A 217 -12.56 4.31 -9.16
N GLY A 218 -13.77 3.79 -8.97
CA GLY A 218 -14.26 3.36 -7.66
C GLY A 218 -14.99 4.49 -6.93
N VAL A 219 -15.54 4.19 -5.75
CA VAL A 219 -16.42 5.11 -5.02
C VAL A 219 -16.09 5.10 -3.54
N ASN A 220 -15.88 6.28 -2.95
CA ASN A 220 -15.91 6.47 -1.50
C ASN A 220 -17.36 6.71 -1.08
N VAL A 221 -17.78 6.07 0.00
CA VAL A 221 -19.17 6.09 0.50
C VAL A 221 -19.24 6.54 1.95
N ALA A 222 -20.34 7.18 2.31
CA ALA A 222 -20.76 7.45 3.68
C ALA A 222 -22.27 7.22 3.83
N GLY A 223 -22.73 6.88 5.03
CA GLY A 223 -24.14 6.73 5.36
C GLY A 223 -24.55 7.73 6.45
N GLY A 224 -25.79 8.19 6.41
CA GLY A 224 -26.35 9.12 7.40
C GLY A 224 -27.86 9.23 7.27
N TYR A 225 -28.47 10.12 8.05
CA TYR A 225 -29.91 10.33 8.11
C TYR A 225 -30.31 11.75 7.72
N ASP A 226 -31.35 11.91 6.90
CA ASP A 226 -31.86 13.24 6.56
C ASP A 226 -32.66 13.87 7.71
N SER A 227 -33.17 15.08 7.49
CA SER A 227 -33.93 15.83 8.50
C SER A 227 -35.23 15.16 8.97
N GLN A 228 -35.69 14.12 8.27
CA GLN A 228 -36.85 13.31 8.65
C GLN A 228 -36.44 11.99 9.32
N GLY A 229 -35.15 11.78 9.57
CA GLY A 229 -34.60 10.53 10.08
C GLY A 229 -34.56 9.42 9.03
N LYS A 230 -34.68 9.72 7.73
CA LYS A 230 -34.58 8.68 6.70
C LYS A 230 -33.13 8.48 6.28
N PRO A 231 -32.67 7.23 6.14
CA PRO A 231 -31.30 6.93 5.73
C PRO A 231 -31.01 7.43 4.31
N PHE A 232 -29.77 7.82 4.08
CA PHE A 232 -29.20 8.16 2.78
C PHE A 232 -27.79 7.64 2.63
N VAL A 233 -27.34 7.54 1.38
CA VAL A 233 -25.96 7.21 1.03
C VAL A 233 -25.33 8.36 0.26
N VAL A 234 -24.13 8.77 0.67
CA VAL A 234 -23.30 9.73 -0.05
C VAL A 234 -22.25 8.97 -0.84
N ALA A 235 -22.05 9.36 -2.10
CA ALA A 235 -21.01 8.83 -2.97
C ALA A 235 -20.10 9.95 -3.48
N VAL A 236 -18.80 9.66 -3.52
CA VAL A 236 -17.76 10.53 -4.09
C VAL A 236 -16.85 9.66 -4.95
N PRO A 237 -16.49 10.08 -6.19
CA PRO A 237 -15.69 9.23 -7.05
C PRO A 237 -14.28 9.05 -6.47
N GLY A 238 -13.64 7.93 -6.79
CA GLY A 238 -12.25 7.68 -6.43
C GLY A 238 -11.32 8.84 -6.86
N PRO A 239 -10.23 9.07 -6.13
CA PRO A 239 -9.29 10.12 -6.48
C PRO A 239 -8.59 9.75 -7.79
N ASP A 240 -8.73 10.59 -8.81
CA ASP A 240 -7.93 10.46 -10.02
C ASP A 240 -7.63 11.84 -10.61
N LYS A 241 -6.58 11.92 -11.43
CA LYS A 241 -6.14 13.18 -12.00
C LYS A 241 -7.24 13.75 -12.90
N GLY A 242 -7.67 14.98 -12.62
CA GLY A 242 -8.76 15.64 -13.33
C GLY A 242 -10.17 15.22 -12.90
N VAL A 243 -10.30 14.25 -11.98
CA VAL A 243 -11.60 13.90 -11.37
C VAL A 243 -11.86 14.86 -10.21
N ARG A 244 -13.00 15.54 -10.26
CA ARG A 244 -13.46 16.48 -9.21
C ARG A 244 -14.22 15.73 -8.11
N ALA A 245 -14.27 16.31 -6.91
CA ALA A 245 -15.05 15.79 -5.79
C ALA A 245 -16.56 16.07 -5.98
N ARG A 246 -17.15 15.41 -6.99
CA ARG A 246 -18.59 15.46 -7.26
C ARG A 246 -19.30 14.60 -6.22
N ILE A 247 -20.08 15.23 -5.36
CA ILE A 247 -20.84 14.59 -4.30
C ILE A 247 -22.23 14.28 -4.84
N ARG A 248 -22.68 13.04 -4.65
CA ARG A 248 -24.06 12.62 -4.94
C ARG A 248 -24.66 11.99 -3.70
N VAL A 249 -25.86 12.42 -3.33
CA VAL A 249 -26.64 11.83 -2.24
C VAL A 249 -27.77 11.02 -2.85
N PHE A 250 -27.95 9.79 -2.37
CA PHE A 250 -28.96 8.84 -2.83
C PHE A 250 -29.87 8.43 -1.66
N ASP A 251 -31.13 8.10 -1.96
CA ASP A 251 -31.89 7.22 -1.06
C ASP A 251 -31.36 5.78 -1.13
N ILE A 252 -31.92 4.91 -0.27
CA ILE A 252 -31.52 3.50 -0.14
C ILE A 252 -31.82 2.66 -1.39
N ASP A 253 -32.71 3.13 -2.27
CA ASP A 253 -33.07 2.49 -3.53
C ASP A 253 -32.12 2.92 -4.67
N GLY A 254 -31.17 3.81 -4.40
CA GLY A 254 -30.21 4.31 -5.36
C GLY A 254 -30.73 5.47 -6.23
N LYS A 255 -31.84 6.12 -5.84
CA LYS A 255 -32.32 7.32 -6.52
C LYS A 255 -31.63 8.56 -5.96
N MET A 256 -31.04 9.34 -6.86
CA MET A 256 -30.32 10.56 -6.50
C MET A 256 -31.27 11.62 -5.94
N LYS A 257 -30.94 12.15 -4.75
CA LYS A 257 -31.62 13.26 -4.08
C LYS A 257 -30.97 14.61 -4.41
N SER A 258 -29.64 14.68 -4.40
CA SER A 258 -28.87 15.92 -4.62
C SER A 258 -27.49 15.64 -5.22
N GLU A 259 -26.93 16.64 -5.91
CA GLU A 259 -25.58 16.61 -6.49
C GLU A 259 -24.93 18.01 -6.39
N TRP A 260 -23.65 18.05 -6.01
CA TRP A 260 -22.81 19.24 -6.12
C TRP A 260 -21.34 18.87 -6.31
N THR A 261 -20.48 19.86 -6.52
CA THR A 261 -19.02 19.66 -6.55
C THR A 261 -18.39 20.35 -5.36
N ALA A 262 -17.82 19.57 -4.45
CA ALA A 262 -16.97 20.09 -3.38
C ALA A 262 -15.56 20.39 -3.94
N LEU A 263 -14.83 21.29 -3.29
CA LEU A 263 -13.42 21.56 -3.57
C LEU A 263 -13.13 21.78 -5.07
N PRO A 264 -13.88 22.64 -5.79
CA PRO A 264 -13.94 22.65 -7.26
C PRO A 264 -12.62 22.99 -7.96
N ASN A 265 -11.67 23.58 -7.22
CA ASN A 265 -10.35 23.98 -7.71
C ASN A 265 -9.26 22.92 -7.47
N LEU A 266 -9.61 21.77 -6.90
CA LEU A 266 -8.70 20.67 -6.62
C LEU A 266 -8.93 19.51 -7.59
N ASP A 267 -7.84 18.84 -7.95
CA ASP A 267 -7.86 17.55 -8.66
C ASP A 267 -7.99 16.40 -7.65
N PHE A 268 -8.13 15.16 -8.11
CA PHE A 268 -8.08 13.95 -7.27
C PHE A 268 -9.23 13.80 -6.27
N SER A 269 -10.43 14.29 -6.60
CA SER A 269 -11.65 14.05 -5.83
C SER A 269 -11.48 14.30 -4.32
N GLY A 270 -12.22 13.56 -3.48
CA GLY A 270 -12.19 13.69 -2.03
C GLY A 270 -12.62 12.44 -1.26
N GLN A 271 -12.47 12.56 0.05
CA GLN A 271 -12.98 11.65 1.07
C GLN A 271 -14.27 12.20 1.66
N VAL A 272 -15.14 11.32 2.14
CA VAL A 272 -16.45 11.70 2.66
C VAL A 272 -16.77 10.98 3.96
N ALA A 273 -17.42 11.69 4.87
CA ALA A 273 -18.07 11.17 6.05
C ALA A 273 -19.44 11.86 6.21
N ALA A 274 -20.39 11.19 6.86
CA ALA A 274 -21.69 11.76 7.20
C ALA A 274 -22.01 11.46 8.67
N GLY A 275 -22.70 12.38 9.33
CA GLY A 275 -23.10 12.29 10.73
C GLY A 275 -23.50 13.63 11.33
N GLU A 276 -24.16 13.58 12.48
CA GLU A 276 -24.65 14.74 13.24
C GLU A 276 -23.49 15.63 13.74
N LEU A 277 -23.52 16.91 13.39
CA LEU A 277 -22.58 17.97 13.80
C LEU A 277 -23.29 19.21 14.37
N GLY A 278 -24.61 19.19 14.55
CA GLY A 278 -25.36 20.22 15.28
C GLY A 278 -25.78 21.43 14.46
N TRP A 279 -25.79 21.35 13.12
CA TRP A 279 -26.19 22.48 12.25
C TRP A 279 -27.68 22.47 11.89
N GLY A 280 -28.40 21.41 12.19
CA GLY A 280 -29.83 21.33 11.95
C GLY A 280 -30.38 19.94 12.24
N PRO A 281 -31.65 19.66 11.86
CA PRO A 281 -32.16 18.31 11.86
C PRO A 281 -31.52 17.49 10.74
N GLY A 282 -30.97 16.33 11.09
CA GLY A 282 -30.33 15.39 10.16
C GLY A 282 -28.81 15.56 10.10
N ASP A 283 -28.15 14.61 9.46
CA ASP A 283 -26.70 14.52 9.40
C ASP A 283 -26.09 15.47 8.37
N GLU A 284 -24.93 16.03 8.71
CA GLU A 284 -24.09 16.80 7.82
C GLU A 284 -23.10 15.91 7.05
N ILE A 285 -22.59 16.44 5.93
CA ILE A 285 -21.65 15.75 5.05
C ILE A 285 -20.31 16.49 5.08
N VAL A 286 -19.28 15.81 5.57
CA VAL A 286 -17.92 16.34 5.62
C VAL A 286 -17.11 15.76 4.46
N VAL A 287 -16.54 16.65 3.64
CA VAL A 287 -15.70 16.30 2.50
C VAL A 287 -14.28 16.80 2.74
N ALA A 288 -13.29 15.93 2.59
CA ALA A 288 -11.88 16.30 2.61
C ALA A 288 -11.23 16.10 1.24
N ALA A 289 -10.24 16.91 0.91
CA ALA A 289 -9.57 16.81 -0.38
C ALA A 289 -8.78 15.50 -0.52
N GLY A 290 -8.75 14.98 -1.74
CA GLY A 290 -7.82 13.93 -2.16
C GLY A 290 -8.15 12.53 -1.63
N PRO A 291 -7.13 11.68 -1.52
CA PRO A 291 -5.69 11.98 -1.63
C PRO A 291 -5.16 12.30 -3.04
N GLY A 292 -4.22 13.25 -3.12
CA GLY A 292 -3.47 13.60 -4.34
C GLY A 292 -2.26 14.52 -4.07
N PRO A 293 -1.17 14.48 -4.86
CA PRO A 293 0.14 14.99 -4.44
C PRO A 293 0.19 16.49 -4.10
N ARG A 294 -0.74 17.29 -4.63
CA ARG A 294 -0.83 18.74 -4.40
C ARG A 294 -2.07 19.15 -3.61
N ASN A 295 -2.90 18.20 -3.21
CA ASN A 295 -4.13 18.51 -2.49
C ASN A 295 -3.78 18.96 -1.07
N PRO A 296 -4.17 20.18 -0.65
CA PRO A 296 -4.07 20.57 0.75
C PRO A 296 -5.05 19.75 1.59
N PRO A 297 -4.84 19.63 2.92
CA PRO A 297 -5.80 18.98 3.82
C PRO A 297 -7.02 19.88 4.10
N LEU A 298 -7.67 20.35 3.04
CA LEU A 298 -8.86 21.20 3.10
C LEU A 298 -10.11 20.34 3.37
N ILE A 299 -10.94 20.79 4.30
CA ILE A 299 -12.18 20.13 4.70
C ILE A 299 -13.34 21.10 4.50
N GLN A 300 -14.44 20.63 3.92
CA GLN A 300 -15.69 21.37 3.74
C GLN A 300 -16.85 20.58 4.36
N ILE A 301 -17.78 21.28 5.01
CA ILE A 301 -18.97 20.72 5.64
C ILE A 301 -20.19 21.23 4.87
N PHE A 302 -21.07 20.31 4.51
CA PHE A 302 -22.29 20.59 3.77
C PHE A 302 -23.52 20.04 4.49
N SER A 303 -24.67 20.65 4.23
CA SER A 303 -25.95 20.00 4.47
C SER A 303 -26.17 18.85 3.47
N SER A 304 -27.14 17.97 3.74
CA SER A 304 -27.55 16.91 2.80
C SER A 304 -28.14 17.44 1.48
N SER A 305 -28.57 18.71 1.43
CA SER A 305 -29.01 19.38 0.20
C SER A 305 -27.87 20.01 -0.61
N GLY A 306 -26.64 20.03 -0.08
CA GLY A 306 -25.45 20.58 -0.75
C GLY A 306 -25.15 22.03 -0.42
N GLU A 307 -25.79 22.62 0.60
CA GLU A 307 -25.43 23.95 1.11
C GLU A 307 -24.10 23.88 1.84
N LEU A 308 -23.13 24.73 1.49
CA LEU A 308 -21.84 24.82 2.19
C LEU A 308 -22.04 25.53 3.53
N LEU A 309 -21.84 24.80 4.63
CA LEU A 309 -21.96 25.30 5.99
C LEU A 309 -20.63 25.85 6.51
N LYS A 310 -19.52 25.15 6.22
CA LYS A 310 -18.20 25.50 6.75
C LYS A 310 -17.05 25.05 5.85
N GLU A 311 -15.96 25.81 5.87
CA GLU A 311 -14.66 25.42 5.33
C GLU A 311 -13.58 25.50 6.42
N ILE A 312 -12.69 24.50 6.47
CA ILE A 312 -11.61 24.34 7.46
C ILE A 312 -10.30 24.03 6.71
N GLY A 313 -9.38 25.02 6.66
CA GLY A 313 -8.14 24.91 5.88
C GLY A 313 -6.83 24.77 6.68
N GLN A 314 -6.83 24.95 8.00
CA GLN A 314 -5.60 25.04 8.81
C GLN A 314 -5.52 24.00 9.97
N ALA A 315 -6.36 22.98 9.95
CA ALA A 315 -6.38 21.96 11.01
C ALA A 315 -5.11 21.06 10.99
N LEU A 316 -4.66 20.69 9.80
CA LEU A 316 -3.56 19.76 9.56
C LEU A 316 -2.39 20.45 8.81
N PRO A 317 -1.13 20.03 9.03
CA PRO A 317 0.01 20.49 8.24
C PRO A 317 -0.19 20.18 6.74
N ASN A 318 0.06 21.17 5.88
CA ASN A 318 -0.01 20.96 4.44
C ASN A 318 1.23 20.22 3.93
N ARG A 319 1.14 18.89 3.83
CA ARG A 319 2.18 18.02 3.25
C ARG A 319 1.78 17.48 1.86
N GLY A 320 0.73 18.03 1.27
CA GLY A 320 0.03 17.42 0.13
C GLY A 320 -0.77 16.18 0.56
N TYR A 321 -1.34 15.48 -0.42
CA TYR A 321 -2.12 14.24 -0.25
C TYR A 321 -3.42 14.38 0.55
N GLY A 322 -3.89 15.60 0.81
CA GLY A 322 -5.21 15.81 1.38
C GLY A 322 -5.36 15.31 2.82
N ALA A 323 -6.58 14.90 3.19
CA ALA A 323 -6.90 14.43 4.52
C ALA A 323 -7.94 13.29 4.51
N TRP A 324 -7.91 12.48 5.56
CA TRP A 324 -9.00 11.59 5.94
C TRP A 324 -9.91 12.30 6.92
N VAL A 325 -11.20 11.99 6.86
CA VAL A 325 -12.22 12.50 7.78
C VAL A 325 -13.13 11.37 8.24
N ALA A 326 -13.53 11.44 9.49
CA ALA A 326 -14.63 10.68 10.07
C ALA A 326 -15.43 11.60 10.99
N ILE A 327 -16.70 11.26 11.22
CA ILE A 327 -17.58 11.97 12.15
C ILE A 327 -17.96 10.98 13.24
N GLY A 328 -18.00 11.47 14.47
CA GLY A 328 -18.56 10.72 15.60
C GLY A 328 -18.69 11.60 16.84
N CYS A 329 -19.74 11.38 17.63
CA CYS A 329 -20.11 12.16 18.81
C CYS A 329 -20.19 13.68 18.57
N GLY A 330 -20.66 14.14 17.41
CA GLY A 330 -20.70 15.58 17.12
C GLY A 330 -19.32 16.21 16.88
N ARG A 331 -18.30 15.40 16.56
CA ARG A 331 -16.93 15.86 16.30
C ARG A 331 -16.40 15.31 14.99
N ILE A 332 -15.42 16.01 14.45
CA ILE A 332 -14.72 15.60 13.22
C ILE A 332 -13.33 15.10 13.60
N TYR A 333 -12.99 13.89 13.16
CA TYR A 333 -11.66 13.31 13.30
C TYR A 333 -10.96 13.41 11.95
N ALA A 334 -9.96 14.29 11.88
CA ALA A 334 -9.18 14.53 10.67
C ALA A 334 -7.78 13.95 10.81
N ALA A 335 -7.29 13.25 9.79
CA ALA A 335 -5.92 12.74 9.74
C ALA A 335 -5.23 13.08 8.42
N GLN A 336 -3.90 13.12 8.41
CA GLN A 336 -3.15 13.38 7.18
C GLN A 336 -3.42 12.27 6.15
N GLY A 337 -3.60 12.66 4.89
CA GLY A 337 -3.71 11.68 3.81
C GLY A 337 -2.42 10.85 3.63
N PRO A 338 -2.47 9.79 2.82
CA PRO A 338 -1.35 8.88 2.54
C PRO A 338 -0.24 9.53 1.70
N GLY A 339 0.60 10.33 2.35
CA GLY A 339 1.74 11.02 1.72
C GLY A 339 3.09 10.51 2.22
N PRO A 340 4.15 10.49 1.38
CA PRO A 340 5.48 10.06 1.80
C PRO A 340 6.04 10.91 2.95
N GLY A 341 6.23 10.30 4.12
CA GLY A 341 6.69 11.02 5.31
C GLY A 341 5.59 11.83 6.00
N ASN A 342 4.31 11.57 5.69
CA ASN A 342 3.21 12.05 6.52
C ASN A 342 3.23 11.30 7.86
N GLY A 343 3.09 12.07 8.94
CA GLY A 343 3.09 11.53 10.30
C GLY A 343 1.72 10.98 10.67
N ASN A 344 1.62 10.37 11.85
CA ASN A 344 0.39 9.75 12.34
C ASN A 344 -0.53 10.75 13.04
N LEU A 345 -0.52 12.02 12.63
CA LEU A 345 -1.30 13.08 13.29
C LEU A 345 -2.79 12.92 13.03
N ILE A 346 -3.54 12.80 14.12
CA ILE A 346 -5.00 12.86 14.20
C ILE A 346 -5.36 14.16 14.92
N VAL A 347 -6.29 14.91 14.36
CA VAL A 347 -6.81 16.16 14.90
C VAL A 347 -8.31 16.00 15.12
N GLU A 348 -8.74 16.26 16.34
CA GLU A 348 -10.15 16.31 16.70
C GLU A 348 -10.63 17.76 16.59
N LEU A 349 -11.70 17.98 15.84
CA LEU A 349 -12.24 19.28 15.51
C LEU A 349 -13.68 19.43 15.99
N SER A 350 -14.03 20.63 16.41
CA SER A 350 -15.44 21.04 16.55
C SER A 350 -16.08 21.24 15.16
N PRO A 351 -17.42 21.22 15.06
CA PRO A 351 -18.13 21.57 13.83
C PRO A 351 -17.75 22.95 13.26
N GLU A 352 -17.36 23.89 14.11
CA GLU A 352 -16.91 25.24 13.74
C GLU A 352 -15.45 25.28 13.26
N GLY A 353 -14.74 24.14 13.32
CA GLY A 353 -13.35 23.99 12.90
C GLY A 353 -12.32 24.32 13.97
N GLN A 354 -12.72 24.41 15.26
CA GLN A 354 -11.77 24.59 16.35
C GLN A 354 -11.05 23.29 16.66
N VAL A 355 -9.73 23.35 16.85
CA VAL A 355 -8.92 22.19 17.24
C VAL A 355 -9.14 21.89 18.72
N LEU A 356 -9.76 20.75 19.02
CA LEU A 356 -10.06 20.29 20.36
C LEU A 356 -8.92 19.43 20.93
N SER A 357 -8.34 18.57 20.09
CA SER A 357 -7.18 17.75 20.47
C SER A 357 -6.28 17.40 19.28
N ARG A 358 -5.01 17.11 19.57
CA ARG A 358 -4.02 16.61 18.59
C ARG A 358 -3.36 15.36 19.18
N ARG A 359 -3.30 14.29 18.40
CA ARG A 359 -2.72 12.99 18.82
C ARG A 359 -1.82 12.46 17.72
N GLU A 360 -0.64 11.95 18.07
CA GLU A 360 0.28 11.28 17.14
C GLU A 360 0.56 9.86 17.64
N PRO A 361 -0.40 8.92 17.49
CA PRO A 361 -0.19 7.54 17.91
C PRO A 361 1.00 6.87 17.20
N ASP A 362 1.86 6.23 17.99
CA ASP A 362 2.95 5.38 17.49
C ASP A 362 2.49 3.92 17.36
N CYS A 363 1.66 3.66 16.36
CA CYS A 363 1.11 2.32 16.09
C CYS A 363 1.96 1.51 15.10
N GLY A 364 3.16 1.99 14.74
CA GLY A 364 4.01 1.36 13.71
C GLY A 364 3.42 1.42 12.29
N PHE A 365 2.51 2.36 12.02
CA PHE A 365 1.99 2.62 10.68
C PHE A 365 2.87 3.62 9.91
N GLU A 366 2.89 3.47 8.60
CA GLU A 366 3.67 4.28 7.66
C GLU A 366 2.75 5.15 6.80
N ASN A 367 3.20 6.37 6.51
CA ASN A 367 2.50 7.37 5.69
C ASN A 367 1.07 7.66 6.15
N GLY A 368 0.90 7.86 7.46
CA GLY A 368 -0.34 8.35 8.05
C GLY A 368 -1.34 7.28 8.45
N VAL A 369 -2.30 7.72 9.25
CA VAL A 369 -3.33 6.89 9.87
C VAL A 369 -4.71 7.40 9.50
N ARG A 370 -5.72 6.60 9.83
CA ARG A 370 -7.11 6.99 9.88
C ARG A 370 -7.64 6.74 11.28
N ALA A 371 -8.68 7.47 11.65
CA ALA A 371 -9.32 7.28 12.93
C ALA A 371 -10.81 7.56 12.87
N THR A 372 -11.56 6.88 13.74
CA THR A 372 -12.96 7.14 14.04
C THR A 372 -13.20 6.82 15.52
N VAL A 373 -14.41 7.03 16.03
CA VAL A 373 -14.78 6.69 17.41
C VAL A 373 -15.95 5.73 17.44
N SER A 374 -16.03 4.88 18.46
CA SER A 374 -17.26 4.14 18.74
C SER A 374 -18.18 5.00 19.61
N GLU A 375 -19.41 5.19 19.18
CA GLU A 375 -20.43 5.93 19.93
C GLU A 375 -21.11 5.03 20.98
N PRO A 376 -21.34 5.54 22.22
CA PRO A 376 -22.13 4.84 23.22
C PRO A 376 -23.62 4.83 22.83
N GLN A 377 -24.31 3.74 23.15
CA GLN A 377 -25.69 3.52 22.72
C GLN A 377 -26.78 4.13 23.62
N THR A 378 -26.44 4.83 24.69
CA THR A 378 -27.45 5.41 25.59
C THR A 378 -27.58 6.92 25.38
N SER A 379 -28.81 7.41 25.30
CA SER A 379 -29.19 8.83 25.23
C SER A 379 -28.83 9.65 26.49
N ALA A 380 -27.99 9.11 27.38
CA ALA A 380 -27.46 9.82 28.52
C ALA A 380 -26.33 10.73 28.03
N LYS A 381 -26.68 11.98 27.81
CA LYS A 381 -25.91 13.08 27.21
C LYS A 381 -24.64 13.50 27.99
N THR A 382 -23.98 12.64 28.77
CA THR A 382 -22.94 13.12 29.72
C THR A 382 -21.61 12.39 29.82
N ASP A 383 -21.35 11.20 29.26
CA ASP A 383 -20.02 10.57 29.44
C ASP A 383 -19.41 9.98 28.16
N ALA A 384 -18.53 10.80 27.55
CA ALA A 384 -17.41 10.53 26.64
C ALA A 384 -17.58 9.50 25.49
N CYS A 385 -17.21 9.92 24.26
CA CYS A 385 -16.88 9.00 23.16
C CYS A 385 -15.99 7.87 23.67
N THR A 386 -16.45 6.64 23.52
CA THR A 386 -16.03 5.60 24.44
C THR A 386 -14.65 5.05 24.08
N ARG A 387 -14.29 5.01 22.78
CA ARG A 387 -12.98 4.55 22.28
C ARG A 387 -12.62 5.17 20.93
N LEU A 388 -11.37 5.61 20.77
CA LEU A 388 -10.79 5.99 19.48
C LEU A 388 -10.28 4.73 18.77
N LEU A 389 -10.74 4.48 17.56
CA LEU A 389 -10.25 3.42 16.69
C LEU A 389 -9.24 4.03 15.73
N VAL A 390 -8.04 3.43 15.63
CA VAL A 390 -6.96 3.89 14.76
C VAL A 390 -6.48 2.74 13.88
N TRP A 391 -6.31 3.01 12.58
CA TRP A 391 -5.75 2.05 11.64
C TRP A 391 -4.89 2.74 10.58
N GLY A 392 -4.04 1.96 9.90
CA GLY A 392 -3.13 2.49 8.88
C GLY A 392 -3.83 2.87 7.59
N SER A 393 -3.40 3.98 6.97
CA SER A 393 -3.83 4.34 5.61
C SER A 393 -3.47 3.23 4.61
N PRO A 394 -4.17 3.11 3.46
CA PRO A 394 -3.87 2.10 2.45
C PRO A 394 -2.50 2.31 1.78
N VAL A 395 -1.50 1.63 2.33
CA VAL A 395 -0.09 1.69 1.93
C VAL A 395 0.46 0.27 2.09
N SER A 396 1.24 -0.24 1.13
CA SER A 396 1.59 -1.68 1.05
C SER A 396 2.46 -2.29 2.17
N VAL A 397 2.69 -1.57 3.26
CA VAL A 397 3.27 -2.07 4.52
C VAL A 397 2.30 -2.08 5.68
N ASN A 398 1.25 -1.28 5.61
CA ASN A 398 0.33 -1.16 6.73
C ASN A 398 -0.48 -2.47 6.82
N PRO A 399 -0.35 -3.24 7.90
CA PRO A 399 -1.17 -4.43 8.07
C PRO A 399 -2.62 -4.00 8.28
N SER A 400 -3.55 -4.92 8.04
CA SER A 400 -4.95 -4.72 8.41
C SER A 400 -5.14 -4.97 9.91
N ARG A 401 -4.60 -4.05 10.70
CA ARG A 401 -4.67 -4.03 12.17
C ARG A 401 -5.44 -2.80 12.63
N VAL A 402 -6.28 -2.98 13.63
CA VAL A 402 -7.02 -1.91 14.30
C VAL A 402 -6.49 -1.78 15.71
N PHE A 403 -6.30 -0.54 16.16
CA PHE A 403 -5.93 -0.19 17.52
C PHE A 403 -7.10 0.51 18.21
N LEU A 404 -7.32 0.16 19.47
CA LEU A 404 -8.29 0.80 20.35
C LEU A 404 -7.51 1.69 21.33
N SER A 405 -7.88 2.96 21.40
CA SER A 405 -7.25 3.93 22.29
C SER A 405 -8.32 4.58 23.16
N ASP A 406 -8.32 4.22 24.45
CA ASP A 406 -9.36 4.64 25.39
C ASP A 406 -9.17 6.11 25.81
N THR A 407 -7.95 6.56 26.14
CA THR A 407 -7.55 7.98 26.22
C THR A 407 -6.06 8.07 26.60
N GLN A 408 -5.20 8.57 25.68
CA GLN A 408 -3.73 8.79 25.81
C GLN A 408 -2.84 7.52 26.00
N PRO A 409 -1.59 7.51 25.51
CA PRO A 409 -1.21 7.70 24.12
C PRO A 409 -0.47 6.45 23.60
N ASP A 410 -0.91 5.24 23.94
CA ASP A 410 -0.27 4.03 23.41
C ASP A 410 -1.27 3.18 22.64
N CYS A 411 -0.76 2.60 21.56
CA CYS A 411 -1.42 1.62 20.73
C CYS A 411 -1.46 0.26 21.48
N LEU A 412 -2.11 0.26 22.65
CA LEU A 412 -2.04 -0.78 23.69
C LEU A 412 -2.82 -2.05 23.29
N ASP A 413 -4.08 -1.86 22.88
CA ASP A 413 -4.95 -2.95 22.47
C ASP A 413 -5.09 -2.94 20.95
N SER A 414 -4.80 -4.08 20.33
CA SER A 414 -4.91 -4.25 18.89
C SER A 414 -5.32 -5.65 18.52
N PHE A 415 -5.95 -5.76 17.36
CA PHE A 415 -6.27 -7.04 16.76
C PHE A 415 -6.05 -6.98 15.25
N GLU A 416 -5.57 -8.10 14.70
CA GLU A 416 -5.51 -8.29 13.25
C GLU A 416 -6.90 -8.64 12.74
N THR A 417 -7.24 -8.11 11.57
CA THR A 417 -8.54 -8.37 10.94
C THR A 417 -8.35 -9.31 9.75
N LEU A 418 -7.79 -8.76 8.68
CA LEU A 418 -7.58 -9.42 7.40
C LEU A 418 -6.09 -9.73 7.20
N PRO A 419 -5.72 -10.80 6.47
CA PRO A 419 -4.33 -11.15 6.17
C PRO A 419 -3.74 -10.28 5.04
N THR A 420 -4.01 -8.97 5.07
CA THR A 420 -3.65 -8.00 4.04
C THR A 420 -2.63 -6.99 4.55
N THR A 421 -1.84 -6.45 3.62
CA THR A 421 -0.72 -5.54 3.90
C THR A 421 -0.88 -4.20 3.19
N PHE A 422 -2.10 -3.78 2.84
CA PHE A 422 -2.38 -2.50 2.19
C PHE A 422 -3.41 -1.68 2.98
N GLY A 423 -3.26 -1.64 4.31
CA GLY A 423 -4.23 -1.05 5.21
C GLY A 423 -5.60 -1.71 5.12
N LEU A 424 -6.63 -1.02 5.60
CA LEU A 424 -8.03 -1.44 5.50
C LEU A 424 -8.94 -0.22 5.39
N ASN A 425 -10.16 -0.44 4.94
CA ASN A 425 -11.27 0.48 5.12
C ASN A 425 -12.13 -0.04 6.27
N LEU A 426 -12.60 0.86 7.15
CA LEU A 426 -13.34 0.53 8.36
C LEU A 426 -14.52 1.46 8.52
N THR A 427 -15.63 0.91 8.99
CA THR A 427 -16.76 1.66 9.52
C THR A 427 -17.21 1.03 10.84
N THR A 428 -17.76 1.83 11.74
CA THR A 428 -18.44 1.36 12.94
C THR A 428 -19.87 1.02 12.59
N LEU A 429 -20.43 -0.01 13.22
CA LEU A 429 -21.81 -0.40 13.02
C LEU A 429 -22.45 -1.00 14.26
N ARG A 430 -23.77 -0.98 14.30
CA ARG A 430 -24.58 -1.64 15.31
C ARG A 430 -24.84 -3.09 14.91
N LEU A 431 -24.31 -4.02 15.69
CA LEU A 431 -24.45 -5.46 15.45
C LEU A 431 -25.89 -5.93 15.72
N SER A 432 -26.25 -7.08 15.15
CA SER A 432 -27.53 -7.77 15.42
C SER A 432 -27.79 -8.09 16.91
N SER A 433 -26.72 -8.19 17.71
CA SER A 433 -26.76 -8.36 19.16
C SER A 433 -27.09 -7.07 19.94
N GLY A 434 -27.26 -5.95 19.23
CA GLY A 434 -27.39 -4.62 19.80
C GLY A 434 -26.07 -4.03 20.31
N HIS A 435 -24.92 -4.68 20.16
CA HIS A 435 -23.63 -4.14 20.61
C HIS A 435 -22.90 -3.38 19.49
N PRO A 436 -22.03 -2.40 19.80
CA PRO A 436 -21.19 -1.78 18.78
C PRO A 436 -20.17 -2.79 18.23
N GLY A 437 -19.94 -2.71 16.92
CA GLY A 437 -18.95 -3.49 16.20
C GLY A 437 -18.32 -2.68 15.08
N ILE A 438 -17.51 -3.35 14.28
CA ILE A 438 -16.89 -2.79 13.09
C ILE A 438 -17.06 -3.73 11.91
N ALA A 439 -17.13 -3.15 10.71
CA ALA A 439 -16.97 -3.87 9.48
C ALA A 439 -15.73 -3.33 8.78
N VAL A 440 -14.94 -4.25 8.23
CA VAL A 440 -13.70 -3.94 7.55
C VAL A 440 -13.64 -4.59 6.17
N ALA A 441 -12.97 -3.89 5.27
CA ALA A 441 -12.66 -4.37 3.93
C ALA A 441 -11.16 -4.13 3.63
N PRO A 442 -10.52 -4.95 2.78
CA PRO A 442 -9.16 -4.70 2.34
C PRO A 442 -9.02 -3.31 1.70
N GLY A 443 -7.88 -2.65 1.92
CA GLY A 443 -7.54 -1.45 1.15
C GLY A 443 -7.37 -1.76 -0.35
N PRO A 444 -7.38 -0.74 -1.22
CA PRO A 444 -7.40 -0.95 -2.66
C PRO A 444 -6.04 -1.32 -3.24
N LEU A 445 -5.76 -2.62 -3.24
CA LEU A 445 -4.62 -3.21 -3.93
C LEU A 445 -5.11 -4.32 -4.86
N ASN A 446 -4.59 -4.34 -6.09
CA ASN A 446 -4.86 -5.42 -7.05
C ASN A 446 -4.57 -6.79 -6.43
N GLY A 447 -5.51 -7.72 -6.55
CA GLY A 447 -5.44 -9.03 -5.91
C GLY A 447 -6.26 -9.13 -4.61
N TYR A 448 -6.71 -8.00 -4.03
CA TYR A 448 -7.49 -8.03 -2.79
C TYR A 448 -8.98 -8.21 -3.08
N PRO A 449 -9.58 -9.34 -2.67
CA PRO A 449 -10.99 -9.60 -2.96
C PRO A 449 -11.89 -8.62 -2.20
N PRO A 450 -13.16 -8.44 -2.61
CA PRO A 450 -14.15 -7.67 -1.85
C PRO A 450 -14.65 -8.48 -0.64
N LEU A 451 -13.71 -8.95 0.19
CA LEU A 451 -13.96 -9.66 1.44
C LEU A 451 -14.36 -8.64 2.50
N ILE A 452 -15.50 -8.87 3.12
CA ILE A 452 -16.00 -8.09 4.25
C ILE A 452 -15.90 -8.95 5.48
N GLN A 453 -15.37 -8.39 6.57
CA GLN A 453 -15.32 -9.04 7.86
C GLN A 453 -15.96 -8.14 8.91
N ILE A 454 -16.83 -8.72 9.73
CA ILE A 454 -17.54 -8.06 10.81
C ILE A 454 -16.96 -8.56 12.13
N LEU A 455 -16.58 -7.65 13.01
CA LEU A 455 -15.99 -7.95 14.31
C LEU A 455 -16.64 -7.15 15.43
N ASP A 456 -16.61 -7.70 16.65
CA ASP A 456 -16.84 -6.90 17.84
C ASP A 456 -15.63 -6.00 18.15
N LEU A 457 -15.78 -5.08 19.09
CA LEU A 457 -14.68 -4.22 19.56
C LEU A 457 -13.62 -4.95 20.41
N ARG A 458 -13.64 -6.29 20.47
CA ARG A 458 -12.59 -7.12 21.07
C ARG A 458 -11.82 -7.91 20.00
N GLY A 459 -12.16 -7.74 18.72
CA GLY A 459 -11.55 -8.45 17.60
C GLY A 459 -12.11 -9.85 17.38
N HIS A 460 -13.21 -10.24 18.02
CA HIS A 460 -13.89 -11.50 17.70
C HIS A 460 -14.67 -11.35 16.42
N LYS A 461 -14.43 -12.27 15.48
CA LYS A 461 -15.15 -12.33 14.21
C LYS A 461 -16.61 -12.74 14.44
N ILE A 462 -17.54 -11.88 14.04
CA ILE A 462 -18.99 -12.13 14.05
C ILE A 462 -19.42 -12.77 12.73
N GLY A 463 -18.86 -12.30 11.61
CA GLY A 463 -19.19 -12.80 10.28
C GLY A 463 -18.16 -12.42 9.24
N GLU A 464 -18.18 -13.10 8.09
CA GLU A 464 -17.39 -12.75 6.92
C GLU A 464 -18.07 -13.22 5.64
N PHE A 465 -17.93 -12.45 4.55
CA PHE A 465 -18.46 -12.83 3.25
C PHE A 465 -17.70 -12.14 2.10
N PHE A 466 -17.72 -12.75 0.92
CA PHE A 466 -17.27 -12.13 -0.32
C PHE A 466 -18.45 -11.39 -0.96
N ALA A 467 -18.38 -10.06 -1.02
CA ALA A 467 -19.54 -9.25 -1.38
C ALA A 467 -19.96 -9.39 -2.85
N PHE A 468 -19.00 -9.51 -3.78
CA PHE A 468 -19.31 -9.65 -5.20
C PHE A 468 -18.17 -10.35 -5.95
N ASN A 469 -18.47 -10.85 -7.14
CA ASN A 469 -17.43 -11.35 -8.04
C ASN A 469 -16.67 -10.15 -8.64
N ASP A 470 -15.40 -10.02 -8.27
CA ASP A 470 -14.52 -8.96 -8.73
C ASP A 470 -13.29 -9.55 -9.45
N PRO A 471 -13.24 -9.53 -10.79
CA PRO A 471 -12.11 -10.09 -11.54
C PRO A 471 -10.82 -9.26 -11.39
N LYS A 472 -10.90 -7.98 -10.99
CA LYS A 472 -9.75 -7.08 -10.84
C LYS A 472 -9.27 -6.96 -9.39
N THR A 473 -10.12 -7.29 -8.42
CA THR A 473 -9.86 -7.40 -6.97
C THR A 473 -9.13 -6.19 -6.36
N TYR A 474 -9.87 -5.11 -6.06
CA TYR A 474 -9.34 -3.89 -5.39
C TYR A 474 -10.01 -3.62 -4.02
N GLY A 475 -10.52 -4.64 -3.34
CA GLY A 475 -11.28 -4.46 -2.09
C GLY A 475 -12.53 -3.58 -2.27
N SER A 476 -12.93 -2.92 -1.18
CA SER A 476 -14.14 -2.07 -1.12
C SER A 476 -13.93 -0.89 -0.18
N ASN A 477 -14.55 0.24 -0.47
CA ASN A 477 -14.77 1.30 0.52
C ASN A 477 -16.07 1.01 1.27
N ILE A 478 -16.12 1.31 2.57
CA ILE A 478 -17.18 0.82 3.45
C ILE A 478 -17.74 1.93 4.34
N ALA A 479 -19.07 1.94 4.48
CA ALA A 479 -19.83 2.72 5.44
C ALA A 479 -20.95 1.83 6.01
N ALA A 480 -21.62 2.30 7.06
CA ALA A 480 -22.76 1.61 7.65
C ALA A 480 -23.88 2.59 7.97
N VAL A 481 -25.13 2.14 7.80
CA VAL A 481 -26.35 2.87 8.15
C VAL A 481 -27.51 1.87 8.22
N ASP A 482 -28.40 2.01 9.18
CA ASP A 482 -29.66 1.25 9.29
C ASP A 482 -30.61 1.70 8.17
N VAL A 483 -30.82 0.83 7.17
CA VAL A 483 -31.63 1.19 5.99
C VAL A 483 -33.09 0.75 6.10
N ASP A 484 -33.41 -0.19 6.98
CA ASP A 484 -34.76 -0.74 7.14
C ASP A 484 -35.45 -0.35 8.47
N GLY A 485 -34.73 0.32 9.36
CA GLY A 485 -35.20 0.84 10.63
C GLY A 485 -35.27 -0.20 11.74
N ASP A 486 -34.64 -1.37 11.58
CA ASP A 486 -34.68 -2.45 12.57
C ASP A 486 -33.69 -2.28 13.73
N SER A 487 -32.98 -1.15 13.77
CA SER A 487 -31.91 -0.87 14.72
C SER A 487 -30.71 -1.81 14.57
N ARG A 488 -30.40 -2.24 13.36
CA ARG A 488 -29.15 -2.88 12.95
C ARG A 488 -28.67 -2.15 11.71
N ASP A 489 -27.37 -1.93 11.63
CA ASP A 489 -26.86 -1.21 10.47
C ASP A 489 -26.56 -2.18 9.33
N GLU A 490 -26.96 -1.82 8.12
CA GLU A 490 -26.51 -2.44 6.89
C GLU A 490 -25.14 -1.90 6.46
N ILE A 491 -24.46 -2.68 5.63
CA ILE A 491 -23.13 -2.40 5.13
C ILE A 491 -23.25 -1.79 3.72
N VAL A 492 -22.85 -0.53 3.59
CA VAL A 492 -22.77 0.18 2.33
C VAL A 492 -21.37 0.04 1.76
N LEU A 493 -21.27 -0.54 0.56
CA LEU A 493 -20.01 -0.79 -0.14
C LEU A 493 -19.92 0.08 -1.40
N GLY A 494 -18.87 0.90 -1.45
CA GLY A 494 -18.38 1.50 -2.69
C GLY A 494 -17.33 0.61 -3.33
N GLU A 495 -17.33 0.52 -4.66
CA GLU A 495 -16.31 -0.21 -5.40
C GLU A 495 -14.90 0.28 -5.00
N GLY A 496 -13.99 -0.65 -4.72
CA GLY A 496 -12.60 -0.35 -4.40
C GLY A 496 -11.90 0.47 -5.50
N ILE A 497 -11.03 1.38 -5.06
CA ILE A 497 -10.38 2.37 -5.92
C ILE A 497 -9.29 1.72 -6.77
N GLY A 498 -9.19 2.13 -8.03
CA GLY A 498 -8.13 1.65 -8.91
C GLY A 498 -8.37 1.95 -10.39
N PRO A 499 -7.40 1.59 -11.26
CA PRO A 499 -7.49 1.84 -12.69
C PRO A 499 -8.70 1.17 -13.36
N GLY A 500 -9.57 1.98 -13.96
CA GLY A 500 -10.75 1.51 -14.69
C GLY A 500 -11.75 0.74 -13.83
N ARG A 501 -11.89 1.13 -12.56
CA ARG A 501 -12.89 0.59 -11.62
C ARG A 501 -14.24 1.29 -11.82
N PRO A 502 -15.37 0.56 -11.78
CA PRO A 502 -16.69 1.16 -11.93
C PRO A 502 -17.06 2.01 -10.72
N TYR A 503 -18.08 2.83 -10.88
CA TYR A 503 -18.58 3.71 -9.83
C TYR A 503 -19.78 3.10 -9.08
N THR A 504 -19.73 1.80 -8.80
CA THR A 504 -20.88 1.06 -8.25
C THR A 504 -20.96 1.15 -6.73
N VAL A 505 -22.19 1.35 -6.22
CA VAL A 505 -22.53 1.23 -4.80
C VAL A 505 -23.44 0.01 -4.59
N ARG A 506 -23.27 -0.68 -3.48
CA ARG A 506 -24.06 -1.84 -3.06
C ARG A 506 -24.39 -1.76 -1.57
N ILE A 507 -25.55 -2.23 -1.18
CA ILE A 507 -25.96 -2.35 0.22
C ILE A 507 -26.12 -3.84 0.54
N PHE A 508 -25.55 -4.27 1.65
CA PHE A 508 -25.60 -5.63 2.14
C PHE A 508 -26.09 -5.67 3.59
N SER A 509 -26.84 -6.69 3.93
CA SER A 509 -27.06 -7.06 5.33
C SER A 509 -25.77 -7.60 5.96
N GLN A 510 -25.74 -7.68 7.29
CA GLN A 510 -24.57 -8.20 8.04
C GLN A 510 -24.28 -9.69 7.77
N ASP A 511 -25.28 -10.47 7.34
CA ASP A 511 -25.15 -11.86 6.92
C ASP A 511 -24.73 -12.02 5.44
N GLY A 512 -24.55 -10.92 4.72
CA GLY A 512 -24.00 -10.90 3.36
C GLY A 512 -25.04 -11.00 2.25
N GLN A 513 -26.33 -10.82 2.54
CA GLN A 513 -27.37 -10.70 1.52
C GLN A 513 -27.29 -9.31 0.88
N MET A 514 -27.16 -9.25 -0.45
CA MET A 514 -27.25 -7.99 -1.18
C MET A 514 -28.69 -7.49 -1.21
N LEU A 515 -28.92 -6.27 -0.74
CA LEU A 515 -30.24 -5.62 -0.74
C LEU A 515 -30.44 -4.78 -2.00
N THR A 516 -29.49 -3.87 -2.27
CA THR A 516 -29.59 -2.90 -3.37
C THR A 516 -28.24 -2.70 -4.07
N LYS A 517 -28.28 -2.30 -5.34
CA LYS A 517 -27.10 -1.93 -6.15
C LYS A 517 -27.46 -0.86 -7.17
N TRP A 518 -26.58 0.12 -7.36
CA TRP A 518 -26.69 1.11 -8.44
C TRP A 518 -25.32 1.62 -8.91
N ASP A 519 -25.30 2.32 -10.06
CA ASP A 519 -24.14 3.07 -10.53
C ASP A 519 -24.23 4.51 -10.03
N ALA A 520 -23.20 4.99 -9.35
CA ALA A 520 -23.18 6.31 -8.74
C ALA A 520 -22.70 7.41 -9.68
N PHE A 521 -21.93 7.15 -10.76
CA PHE A 521 -21.30 8.21 -11.57
C PHE A 521 -21.49 8.18 -13.07
#